data_AF-A0A2U8GUK2-F1
#
_entry.id   AF-A0A2U8GUK2-F1
#
_cell.length_a   1.000
_cell.length_b   1.000
_cell.length_c   1.000
_cell.angle_alpha   90.00
_cell.angle_beta   90.00
_cell.angle_gamma   90.00
#
_symmetry.space_group_name_H-M   'P 1'
#
loop_
_entity.id
_entity.type
_entity.pdbx_description
1 polymer ?
#
loop_
_entity_poly.entity_id
_entity_poly.type
_entity_poly.pdbx_seq_one_letter_code
_entity_poly.pdbx_strand_id
1 'polypeptide(L)'
;MCAVLCTASHIRTGDRRRAADSGEQPWWGRLPVEWRDVVVVPLSFDLFREAELDAERVFGYDPDGEACYYAHRYVLREPRSDDGEEFYAAAAYAESVAAWRLRDQRWLIHRTVQPGQDCAGQSFYSFSESMPR
;
A
#
# COMPACT_ATOMS: atom_id res chain seq x y z
N MET A 1 9.25 18.15 -32.66
CA MET A 1 9.12 18.90 -31.39
C MET A 1 7.64 19.18 -31.16
N CYS A 2 7.02 18.49 -30.22
CA CYS A 2 5.72 18.86 -29.66
C CYS A 2 5.80 18.56 -28.17
N ALA A 3 5.98 19.61 -27.38
CA ALA A 3 5.87 19.54 -25.93
C ALA A 3 4.38 19.56 -25.59
N VAL A 4 3.84 18.43 -25.14
CA VAL A 4 2.54 18.42 -24.46
C VAL A 4 2.83 18.60 -22.98
N LEU A 5 2.59 19.81 -22.51
CA LEU A 5 2.47 20.13 -21.09
C LEU A 5 1.24 19.37 -20.56
N CYS A 6 1.43 18.19 -19.97
CA CYS A 6 0.39 17.54 -19.19
C CYS A 6 0.50 18.01 -17.74
N THR A 7 -0.11 19.16 -17.44
CA THR A 7 -0.48 19.50 -16.07
C THR A 7 -1.60 18.57 -15.63
N ALA A 8 -1.22 17.42 -15.06
CA ALA A 8 -2.14 16.50 -14.41
C ALA A 8 -2.56 17.08 -13.04
N SER A 9 -3.51 18.02 -13.05
CA SER A 9 -4.26 18.37 -11.85
C SER A 9 -5.24 17.23 -11.58
N HIS A 10 -4.88 16.28 -10.71
CA HIS A 10 -5.80 15.24 -10.26
C HIS A 10 -6.28 15.56 -8.84
N ILE A 11 -7.61 15.67 -8.75
CA ILE A 11 -8.36 16.12 -7.60
C ILE A 11 -8.21 15.10 -6.44
N ARG A 12 -7.73 15.61 -5.30
CA ARG A 12 -7.70 14.94 -3.99
C ARG A 12 -9.11 14.52 -3.59
N THR A 13 -9.37 13.23 -3.49
CA THR A 13 -10.55 12.72 -2.77
C THR A 13 -10.08 11.72 -1.73
N GLY A 14 -9.53 12.23 -0.62
CA GLY A 14 -9.30 11.41 0.57
C GLY A 14 -10.63 11.24 1.28
N ASP A 15 -11.24 10.07 1.14
CA ASP A 15 -12.40 9.71 1.94
C ASP A 15 -11.90 9.35 3.35
N ARG A 16 -12.13 10.24 4.31
CA ARG A 16 -11.70 10.06 5.70
C ARG A 16 -12.68 9.12 6.39
N ARG A 17 -12.26 7.87 6.58
CA ARG A 17 -13.11 6.81 7.13
C ARG A 17 -12.75 6.51 8.59
N ARG A 18 -13.74 6.04 9.35
CA ARG A 18 -13.54 5.57 10.75
C ARG A 18 -12.73 4.27 10.77
N ALA A 19 -12.15 3.95 11.93
CA ALA A 19 -11.22 2.82 12.17
C ALA A 19 -11.63 1.44 11.62
N ALA A 20 -12.92 1.21 11.37
CA ALA A 20 -13.45 -0.03 10.83
C ALA A 20 -13.14 -0.26 9.33
N ASP A 21 -12.63 0.74 8.60
CA ASP A 21 -12.51 0.70 7.14
C ASP A 21 -11.08 1.04 6.67
N SER A 22 -10.08 0.34 7.22
CA SER A 22 -8.65 0.46 6.86
C SER A 22 -8.32 -0.04 5.43
N GLY A 23 -9.34 -0.33 4.63
CA GLY A 23 -9.24 -0.97 3.32
C GLY A 23 -9.69 -2.42 3.36
N GLU A 24 -9.21 -3.20 2.38
CA GLU A 24 -9.60 -4.60 2.17
C GLU A 24 -9.08 -5.56 3.25
N GLN A 25 -8.05 -5.15 4.02
CA GLN A 25 -7.49 -5.90 5.14
C GLN A 25 -7.39 -5.01 6.39
N PRO A 26 -7.64 -5.55 7.59
CA PRO A 26 -7.47 -4.79 8.82
C PRO A 26 -6.00 -4.40 9.01
N TRP A 27 -5.74 -3.25 9.61
CA TRP A 27 -4.37 -2.73 9.80
C TRP A 27 -3.44 -3.68 10.56
N TRP A 28 -3.97 -4.53 11.46
CA TRP A 28 -3.19 -5.56 12.19
C TRP A 28 -3.04 -6.89 11.44
N GLY A 29 -3.64 -7.05 10.26
CA GLY A 29 -3.73 -8.34 9.55
C GLY A 29 -2.38 -8.94 9.15
N ARG A 30 -1.35 -8.09 9.01
CA ARG A 30 0.03 -8.48 8.68
C ARG A 30 1.02 -8.19 9.81
N LEU A 31 0.54 -7.79 10.98
CA LEU A 31 1.37 -7.50 12.14
C LEU A 31 1.61 -8.78 12.94
N PRO A 32 2.87 -9.22 13.12
CA PRO A 32 3.15 -10.39 13.94
C PRO A 32 2.69 -10.18 15.38
N VAL A 33 2.25 -11.27 16.02
CA VAL A 33 1.59 -11.22 17.33
C VAL A 33 2.49 -10.61 18.41
N GLU A 34 3.78 -10.89 18.35
CA GLU A 34 4.80 -10.42 19.28
C GLU A 34 5.03 -8.89 19.24
N TRP A 35 4.60 -8.22 18.16
CA TRP A 35 4.73 -6.76 18.03
C TRP A 35 3.45 -6.00 18.36
N ARG A 36 2.32 -6.68 18.62
CA ARG A 36 1.01 -6.02 18.81
C ARG A 36 0.96 -5.08 20.01
N ASP A 37 1.66 -5.40 21.08
CA ASP A 37 1.65 -4.59 22.31
C ASP A 37 2.60 -3.39 22.25
N VAL A 38 3.48 -3.34 21.25
CA VAL A 38 4.52 -2.32 21.11
C VAL A 38 4.33 -1.40 19.91
N VAL A 39 3.31 -1.62 19.09
CA VAL A 39 2.88 -0.67 18.04
C VAL A 39 1.97 0.41 18.63
N VAL A 40 1.94 1.57 17.96
CA VAL A 40 0.94 2.61 18.20
C VAL A 40 -0.33 2.26 17.43
N VAL A 41 -1.48 2.29 18.11
CA VAL A 41 -2.78 1.89 17.53
C VAL A 41 -3.37 3.06 16.72
N PRO A 42 -3.64 2.89 15.42
CA PRO A 42 -4.35 3.90 14.64
C PRO A 42 -5.83 3.99 15.03
N LEU A 43 -6.33 5.23 15.19
CA LEU A 43 -7.71 5.55 15.52
C LEU A 43 -8.52 6.11 14.33
N SER A 44 -7.84 6.65 13.32
CA SER A 44 -8.48 7.17 12.11
C SER A 44 -7.66 6.85 10.89
N PHE A 45 -8.31 6.81 9.71
CA PHE A 45 -7.66 6.44 8.46
C PHE A 45 -8.04 7.38 7.32
N ASP A 46 -7.05 7.68 6.48
CA ASP A 46 -7.24 8.31 5.18
C ASP A 46 -6.89 7.30 4.08
N LEU A 47 -7.79 7.13 3.12
CA LEU A 47 -7.72 6.14 2.04
C LEU A 47 -7.65 6.84 0.68
N PHE A 48 -6.70 6.43 -0.14
CA PHE A 48 -6.47 6.96 -1.48
C PHE A 48 -6.44 5.80 -2.48
N ARG A 49 -7.19 5.93 -3.57
CA ARG A 49 -7.26 4.91 -4.64
C ARG A 49 -7.00 5.57 -5.99
N GLU A 50 -6.19 4.90 -6.80
CA GLU A 50 -5.91 5.26 -8.19
C GLU A 50 -6.44 4.14 -9.07
N ALA A 51 -7.65 4.31 -9.60
CA ALA A 51 -8.37 3.26 -10.31
C ALA A 51 -7.65 2.82 -11.60
N GLU A 52 -6.95 3.73 -12.29
CA GLU A 52 -6.23 3.43 -13.52
C GLU A 52 -4.99 2.55 -13.30
N LEU A 53 -4.41 2.58 -12.10
CA LEU A 53 -3.16 1.87 -11.78
C LEU A 53 -3.37 0.69 -10.83
N ASP A 54 -4.63 0.33 -10.52
CA ASP A 54 -4.97 -0.72 -9.52
C ASP A 54 -4.15 -0.51 -8.23
N ALA A 55 -4.11 0.74 -7.75
CA ALA A 55 -3.26 1.16 -6.66
C ALA A 55 -4.06 1.79 -5.51
N GLU A 56 -3.64 1.50 -4.28
CA GLU A 56 -4.25 1.99 -3.05
C GLU A 56 -3.16 2.43 -2.06
N ARG A 57 -3.44 3.50 -1.31
CA ARG A 57 -2.62 3.94 -0.16
C ARG A 57 -3.52 4.24 1.03
N VAL A 58 -3.06 3.87 2.21
CA VAL A 58 -3.75 4.05 3.49
C VAL A 58 -2.80 4.68 4.48
N PHE A 59 -3.27 5.72 5.17
CA PHE A 59 -2.59 6.30 6.32
C PHE A 59 -3.46 6.08 7.55
N GLY A 60 -2.88 5.63 8.66
CA GLY A 60 -3.55 5.57 9.95
C GLY A 60 -2.90 6.52 10.94
N TYR A 61 -3.73 7.21 11.71
CA TYR A 61 -3.31 8.27 12.63
C TYR A 61 -3.66 7.92 14.07
N ASP A 62 -2.79 8.30 14.99
CA ASP A 62 -2.96 8.12 16.44
C ASP A 62 -3.87 9.22 17.05
N PRO A 63 -4.09 9.27 18.37
CA PRO A 63 -4.90 10.31 19.01
C PRO A 63 -4.41 11.75 18.79
N ASP A 64 -3.10 11.92 18.60
CA ASP A 64 -2.46 13.23 18.39
C ASP A 64 -2.50 13.66 16.91
N GLY A 65 -2.99 12.78 16.03
CA GLY A 65 -3.05 13.01 14.59
C GLY A 65 -1.74 12.67 13.86
N GLU A 66 -0.79 12.02 14.53
CA GLU A 66 0.48 11.61 13.95
C GLU A 66 0.34 10.26 13.24
N ALA A 67 1.01 10.12 12.09
CA ALA A 67 0.98 8.88 11.32
C ALA A 67 1.61 7.74 12.14
N CYS A 68 0.83 6.69 12.40
CA CYS A 68 1.28 5.49 13.10
C CYS A 68 1.09 4.21 12.29
N TYR A 69 0.38 4.29 11.16
CA TYR A 69 0.22 3.19 10.22
C TYR A 69 0.31 3.72 8.79
N TYR A 70 0.94 2.94 7.92
CA TYR A 70 1.01 3.20 6.50
C TYR A 70 0.86 1.89 5.75
N ALA A 71 0.06 1.88 4.68
CA ALA A 71 0.02 0.77 3.77
C ALA A 71 -0.15 1.23 2.33
N HIS A 72 0.41 0.47 1.40
CA HIS A 72 0.11 0.62 -0.02
C HIS A 72 0.05 -0.73 -0.70
N ARG A 73 -0.67 -0.76 -1.82
CA ARG A 73 -0.64 -1.85 -2.79
C ARG A 73 -0.70 -1.25 -4.18
N TYR A 74 0.01 -1.84 -5.13
CA TYR A 74 -0.22 -1.59 -6.55
C TYR A 74 0.03 -2.86 -7.36
N VAL A 75 -0.66 -2.96 -8.49
CA VAL A 75 -0.50 -4.05 -9.46
C VAL A 75 -0.20 -3.44 -10.83
N LEU A 76 0.99 -3.71 -11.35
CA LEU A 76 1.34 -3.40 -12.73
C LEU A 76 0.83 -4.52 -13.63
N ARG A 77 -0.06 -4.17 -14.56
CA ARG A 77 -0.61 -5.09 -15.55
C ARG A 77 -0.03 -4.78 -16.93
N GLU A 78 0.33 -5.83 -17.65
CA GLU A 78 0.81 -5.73 -19.03
C GLU A 78 -0.09 -6.56 -19.95
N PRO A 79 -0.29 -6.12 -21.20
CA PRO A 79 -0.98 -6.92 -22.20
C PRO A 79 -0.15 -8.17 -22.53
N ARG A 80 -0.78 -9.33 -22.44
CA ARG A 80 -0.24 -10.62 -22.85
C ARG A 80 -1.17 -11.30 -23.83
N SER A 81 -0.61 -12.22 -24.61
CA SER A 81 -1.36 -13.05 -25.53
C SER A 81 -0.68 -14.41 -25.59
N ASP A 82 -1.47 -15.47 -25.47
CA ASP A 82 -0.97 -16.84 -25.49
C ASP A 82 -0.87 -17.38 -26.94
N ASP A 83 -1.72 -16.88 -27.84
CA ASP A 83 -1.82 -17.28 -29.25
C ASP A 83 -1.58 -16.14 -30.27
N GLY A 84 -1.48 -14.89 -29.80
CA GLY A 84 -1.30 -13.70 -30.62
C GLY A 84 -2.60 -13.11 -31.18
N GLU A 85 -3.76 -13.72 -30.91
CA GLU A 85 -5.05 -13.27 -31.44
C GLU A 85 -5.85 -12.47 -30.41
N GLU A 86 -5.78 -12.84 -29.13
CA GLU A 86 -6.43 -12.13 -28.03
C GLU A 86 -5.41 -11.57 -27.02
N PHE A 87 -5.54 -10.27 -26.71
CA PHE A 87 -4.73 -9.63 -25.67
C PHE A 87 -5.52 -9.51 -24.37
N TYR A 88 -4.95 -9.98 -23.27
CA TYR A 88 -5.50 -9.87 -21.92
C TYR A 88 -4.50 -9.18 -20.99
N ALA A 89 -5.00 -8.50 -19.96
CA ALA A 89 -4.16 -7.83 -18.96
C ALA A 89 -3.74 -8.81 -17.88
N ALA A 90 -2.46 -9.21 -17.88
CA ALA A 90 -1.87 -10.09 -16.87
C ALA A 90 -1.05 -9.29 -15.85
N ALA A 91 -1.03 -9.73 -14.59
CA ALA A 91 -0.17 -9.12 -13.57
C ALA A 91 1.31 -9.39 -13.89
N ALA A 92 2.03 -8.34 -14.30
CA ALA A 92 3.47 -8.39 -14.54
C ALA A 92 4.26 -8.16 -13.26
N TYR A 93 3.72 -7.35 -12.33
CA TYR A 93 4.32 -7.10 -11.03
C TYR A 93 3.26 -6.68 -10.03
N ALA A 94 3.36 -7.11 -8.79
CA ALA A 94 2.57 -6.57 -7.69
C ALA A 94 3.46 -6.34 -6.46
N GLU A 95 3.21 -5.25 -5.76
CA GLU A 95 3.83 -4.98 -4.47
C GLU A 95 2.77 -4.55 -3.47
N SER A 96 2.95 -4.97 -2.23
CA SER A 96 2.25 -4.37 -1.11
C SER A 96 3.18 -4.16 0.08
N VAL A 97 2.95 -3.06 0.79
CA VAL A 97 3.66 -2.69 2.01
C VAL A 97 2.62 -2.44 3.09
N ALA A 98 2.90 -2.91 4.30
CA ALA A 98 2.24 -2.48 5.52
C ALA A 98 3.32 -2.09 6.53
N ALA A 99 3.14 -0.98 7.22
CA ALA A 99 4.11 -0.47 8.17
C ALA A 99 3.43 0.13 9.40
N TRP A 100 4.03 -0.12 10.56
CA TRP A 100 3.52 0.28 11.87
C TRP A 100 4.59 1.04 12.62
N ARG A 101 4.23 2.19 13.18
CA ARG A 101 5.10 2.91 14.10
C ARG A 101 5.09 2.19 15.45
N LEU A 102 6.27 1.89 15.95
CA LEU A 102 6.53 1.33 17.26
C LEU A 102 6.55 2.46 18.31
N ARG A 103 6.35 2.10 19.58
CA ARG A 103 6.43 3.04 20.70
C ARG A 103 7.81 3.70 20.86
N ASP A 104 8.85 3.05 20.34
CA ASP A 104 10.21 3.61 20.29
C ASP A 104 10.47 4.49 19.05
N GLN A 105 9.41 4.86 18.32
CA GLN A 105 9.39 5.71 17.12
C GLN A 105 9.95 5.07 15.83
N ARG A 106 10.53 3.86 15.90
CA ARG A 106 10.90 3.12 14.69
C ARG A 106 9.66 2.59 13.98
N TRP A 107 9.82 2.26 12.72
CA TRP A 107 8.79 1.65 11.88
C TRP A 107 9.13 0.20 11.62
N LEU A 108 8.23 -0.70 12.00
CA LEU A 108 8.23 -2.09 11.52
C LEU A 108 7.56 -2.10 10.16
N ILE A 109 8.23 -2.63 9.14
CA ILE A 109 7.76 -2.67 7.76
C ILE A 109 7.65 -4.13 7.35
N HIS A 110 6.51 -4.50 6.78
CA HIS A 110 6.31 -5.75 6.06
C HIS A 110 6.12 -5.44 4.58
N ARG A 111 6.96 -6.03 3.72
CA ARG A 111 6.87 -5.89 2.27
C ARG A 111 6.62 -7.24 1.64
N THR A 112 5.72 -7.28 0.66
CA THR A 112 5.47 -8.43 -0.20
C THR A 112 5.64 -8.01 -1.65
N VAL A 113 6.44 -8.75 -2.40
CA VAL A 113 6.69 -8.53 -3.83
C VAL A 113 6.32 -9.80 -4.60
N GLN A 114 5.56 -9.64 -5.66
CA GLN A 114 5.22 -10.71 -6.60
C GLN A 114 5.67 -10.27 -8.00
N PRO A 115 6.74 -10.86 -8.55
CA PRO A 115 7.36 -10.41 -9.81
C PRO A 115 6.63 -10.91 -11.07
N GLY A 116 5.40 -11.41 -10.94
CA GLY A 116 4.59 -11.93 -12.04
C GLY A 116 3.51 -12.89 -11.54
N GLN A 117 2.48 -13.11 -12.36
CA GLN A 117 1.35 -13.97 -11.99
C GLN A 117 1.75 -15.39 -11.59
N ASP A 118 2.71 -16.00 -12.29
CA ASP A 118 3.13 -17.39 -12.09
C ASP A 118 4.40 -17.54 -11.23
N CYS A 119 4.96 -16.42 -10.77
CA CYS A 119 6.18 -16.41 -9.97
C CYS A 119 5.86 -16.50 -8.48
N ALA A 120 6.66 -17.27 -7.74
CA ALA A 120 6.58 -17.28 -6.28
C ALA A 120 6.88 -15.88 -5.73
N GLY A 121 5.97 -15.34 -4.91
CA GLY A 121 6.18 -14.09 -4.21
C GLY A 121 7.20 -14.22 -3.07
N GLN A 122 7.79 -13.10 -2.69
CA GLN A 122 8.66 -12.99 -1.51
C GLN A 122 8.07 -11.99 -0.53
N SER A 123 8.17 -12.29 0.76
CA SER A 123 7.82 -11.37 1.84
C SER A 123 8.92 -11.28 2.88
N PHE A 124 9.12 -10.10 3.46
CA PHE A 124 10.10 -9.89 4.52
C PHE A 124 9.71 -8.72 5.44
N TYR A 125 10.29 -8.74 6.64
CA TYR A 125 10.18 -7.65 7.61
C TYR A 125 11.48 -6.86 7.68
N SER A 126 11.38 -5.55 7.92
CA SER A 126 12.52 -4.67 8.18
C SER A 126 12.16 -3.56 9.16
N PHE A 127 13.17 -2.88 9.68
CA PHE A 127 13.00 -1.67 10.52
C PHE A 127 13.47 -0.43 9.76
N SER A 128 12.84 0.71 10.05
CA SER A 128 13.22 2.02 9.53
C SER A 128 13.04 3.10 10.61
N GLU A 129 13.87 4.14 10.59
CA GLU A 129 13.72 5.32 11.45
C GLU A 129 12.64 6.28 10.96
N SER A 130 12.07 6.03 9.77
CA SER A 130 11.05 6.88 9.16
C SER A 130 9.97 6.09 8.45
N MET A 131 8.80 6.70 8.32
CA MET A 131 7.68 6.14 7.56
C MET A 131 8.12 5.84 6.12
N PRO A 132 7.71 4.70 5.54
CA PRO A 132 7.95 4.41 4.13
C PRO A 132 7.39 5.51 3.22
N ARG A 133 8.07 5.76 2.09
CA ARG A 133 7.68 6.73 1.07
C ARG A 133 7.18 6.06 -0.18
#